data_AF-A0AB35HJ61-F1
#
_entry.id   AF-A0AB35HJ61-F1
#
_cell.length_a   1.000
_cell.length_b   1.000
_cell.length_c   1.000
_cell.angle_alpha   90.00
_cell.angle_beta   90.00
_cell.angle_gamma   90.00
#
_symmetry.space_group_name_H-M   'P 1'
#
loop_
_entity.id
_entity.type
_entity.pdbx_description
1 polymer ?
#
loop_
_entity_poly.entity_id
_entity_poly.type
_entity_poly.pdbx_seq_one_letter_code
_entity_poly.pdbx_strand_id
1 'polypeptide(L)'
;MNAVNDAVGKELPPEVAKQLDEWAASQNLDLDAEFQEEPVTISTETQKALADKHIVMFNRAGVEPPPGYVYDPSKGSLNDYCTKSPDQFPAPGDNADFSGACAKHDMCYGAHQDPGERVGCNIQLNKDMVHICKSVYPNAADPRRGGCLSTAGTYFAFVTAVHPSQWNPTISG
;
A
#
# COMPACT_ATOMS: atom_id res chain seq x y z
N MET A 1 -31.06 13.00 8.10
CA MET A 1 -29.84 12.25 7.76
C MET A 1 -28.84 13.30 7.36
N ASN A 2 -27.83 13.53 8.20
CA ASN A 2 -26.77 14.47 7.88
C ASN A 2 -25.77 13.77 6.95
N ALA A 3 -25.16 14.52 6.05
CA ALA A 3 -24.15 14.03 5.11
C ALA A 3 -22.92 13.54 5.88
N VAL A 4 -22.49 12.29 5.64
CA VAL A 4 -21.23 11.74 6.15
C VAL A 4 -20.17 11.93 5.08
N ASN A 5 -19.07 12.60 5.41
CA ASN A 5 -17.98 12.87 4.47
C ASN A 5 -16.82 11.90 4.68
N ASP A 6 -16.09 11.58 3.62
CA ASP A 6 -14.85 10.81 3.68
C ASP A 6 -13.70 11.62 4.30
N ALA A 7 -12.55 10.97 4.52
CA ALA A 7 -11.37 11.59 5.10
C ALA A 7 -10.76 12.74 4.26
N VAL A 8 -11.28 12.99 3.06
CA VAL A 8 -10.90 14.12 2.20
C VAL A 8 -12.06 15.11 1.98
N GLY A 9 -13.13 15.00 2.76
CA GLY A 9 -14.26 15.94 2.80
C GLY A 9 -15.30 15.75 1.69
N LYS A 10 -15.31 14.60 1.00
CA LYS A 10 -16.32 14.30 -0.02
C LYS A 10 -17.49 13.54 0.57
N GLU A 11 -18.69 13.91 0.15
CA GLU A 11 -19.93 13.26 0.57
C GLU A 11 -19.95 11.78 0.15
N LEU A 12 -20.09 10.88 1.13
CA LEU A 12 -20.16 9.45 0.89
C LEU A 12 -21.49 9.07 0.22
N PRO A 13 -21.50 8.04 -0.64
CA PRO A 13 -22.73 7.46 -1.14
C PRO A 13 -23.65 7.05 0.02
N PRO A 14 -24.99 7.26 -0.05
CA PRO A 14 -25.90 7.04 1.07
C PRO A 14 -25.87 5.60 1.63
N GLU A 15 -25.64 4.62 0.76
CA GLU A 15 -25.52 3.21 1.14
C GLU A 15 -24.25 2.94 1.96
N VAL A 16 -23.14 3.60 1.62
CA VAL A 16 -21.86 3.48 2.33
C VAL A 16 -21.93 4.19 3.68
N ALA A 17 -22.54 5.38 3.72
CA ALA A 17 -22.77 6.10 4.97
C ALA A 17 -23.59 5.26 5.96
N LYS A 18 -24.67 4.64 5.48
CA LYS A 18 -25.51 3.76 6.31
C LYS A 18 -24.75 2.54 6.85
N GLN A 19 -23.94 1.89 6.02
CA GLN A 19 -23.13 0.75 6.47
C GLN A 19 -22.05 1.16 7.49
N LEU A 20 -21.47 2.35 7.33
CA LEU A 20 -20.53 2.92 8.29
C LEU A 20 -21.21 3.20 9.64
N ASP A 21 -22.40 3.81 9.63
CA ASP A 21 -23.15 4.11 10.84
C ASP A 21 -23.57 2.84 11.59
N GLU A 22 -24.05 1.82 10.87
CA GLU A 22 -24.43 0.52 11.44
C GLU A 22 -23.21 -0.19 12.04
N TRP A 23 -22.06 -0.13 11.38
CA TRP A 23 -20.81 -0.66 11.91
C TRP A 23 -20.35 0.12 13.15
N ALA A 24 -20.32 1.44 13.11
CA ALA A 24 -19.89 2.26 14.24
C ALA A 24 -20.78 2.06 15.47
N ALA A 25 -22.10 1.97 15.28
CA ALA A 25 -23.04 1.63 16.34
C ALA A 25 -22.77 0.22 16.91
N SER A 26 -22.40 -0.76 16.08
CA SER A 26 -22.04 -2.10 16.53
C SER A 26 -20.75 -2.12 17.37
N GLN A 27 -19.87 -1.16 17.14
CA GLN A 27 -18.59 -1.01 17.85
C GLN A 27 -18.65 0.00 19.00
N ASN A 28 -19.81 0.62 19.25
CA ASN A 28 -19.99 1.70 20.21
C ASN A 28 -19.02 2.88 19.98
N LEU A 29 -18.82 3.24 18.70
CA LEU A 29 -17.95 4.33 18.25
C LEU A 29 -18.78 5.56 17.88
N ASP A 30 -18.31 6.74 18.31
CA ASP A 30 -18.86 8.04 17.91
C ASP A 30 -18.01 8.61 16.77
N LEU A 31 -18.45 8.37 15.53
CA LEU A 31 -17.71 8.78 14.34
C LEU A 31 -17.48 10.30 14.31
N ASP A 32 -18.45 11.09 14.74
CA ASP A 32 -18.34 12.55 14.72
C ASP A 32 -17.27 13.05 15.71
N ALA A 33 -17.07 12.35 16.84
CA ALA A 33 -15.98 12.65 17.76
C ALA A 33 -14.61 12.18 17.23
N GLU A 34 -14.55 11.00 16.61
CA GLU A 34 -13.32 10.40 16.06
C GLU A 34 -12.75 11.20 14.88
N PHE A 35 -13.60 11.77 14.02
CA PHE A 35 -13.18 12.57 12.86
C PHE A 35 -12.84 14.04 13.19
N GLN A 36 -13.03 14.47 14.44
CA GLN A 36 -12.63 15.81 14.93
C GLN A 36 -11.23 15.81 15.56
N GLU A 37 -10.61 14.64 15.76
CA GLU A 37 -9.23 14.58 16.21
C GLU A 37 -8.26 14.90 15.05
N GLU A 38 -7.17 15.63 15.36
CA GLU A 38 -6.13 15.88 14.36
C GLU A 38 -5.59 14.55 13.83
N PRO A 39 -5.35 14.42 12.50
CA PRO A 39 -4.87 13.17 11.93
C PRO A 39 -3.57 12.77 12.62
N VAL A 40 -3.56 11.59 13.25
CA VAL A 40 -2.41 11.12 14.01
C VAL A 40 -1.24 10.90 13.05
N THR A 41 -0.36 11.90 12.91
CA THR A 41 0.93 11.73 12.24
C THR A 41 1.86 11.02 13.21
N ILE A 42 1.84 9.68 13.17
CA ILE A 42 2.61 8.84 14.08
C ILE A 42 4.09 8.98 13.75
N SER A 43 4.91 9.45 14.70
CA SER A 43 6.37 9.48 14.55
C SER A 43 6.93 8.08 14.36
N THR A 44 8.07 7.96 13.69
CA THR A 44 8.75 6.67 13.43
C THR A 44 9.01 5.88 14.73
N GLU A 45 9.22 6.57 15.85
CA GLU A 45 9.41 5.96 17.17
C GLU A 45 8.10 5.41 17.75
N THR A 46 6.99 6.09 17.49
CA THR A 46 5.67 5.65 17.92
C THR A 46 5.21 4.46 17.06
N GLN A 47 5.52 4.43 15.76
CA GLN A 47 5.32 3.24 14.91
C GLN A 47 6.09 2.02 15.44
N LYS A 48 7.34 2.20 15.88
CA LYS A 48 8.15 1.14 16.50
C LYS A 48 7.53 0.66 17.81
N ALA A 49 7.03 1.57 18.65
CA ALA A 49 6.37 1.23 19.91
C ALA A 49 5.00 0.54 19.72
N LEU A 50 4.28 0.82 18.63
CA LEU A 50 3.04 0.13 18.27
C LEU A 50 3.28 -1.26 17.65
N ALA A 51 4.38 -1.43 16.90
CA ALA A 51 4.82 -2.75 16.43
C ALA A 51 5.14 -3.68 17.61
N ASP A 52 5.84 -3.19 18.63
CA ASP A 52 6.12 -3.96 19.86
C ASP A 52 4.84 -4.36 20.62
N LYS A 53 3.73 -3.62 20.45
CA LYS A 53 2.44 -3.86 21.14
C LYS A 53 1.39 -4.61 20.29
N HIS A 54 1.67 -4.97 19.04
CA HIS A 54 0.76 -5.71 18.14
C HIS A 54 -0.64 -5.09 17.95
N ILE A 55 -0.79 -3.77 18.03
CA ILE A 55 -2.13 -3.13 18.00
C ILE A 55 -2.63 -2.89 16.58
N VAL A 56 -1.76 -2.57 15.61
CA VAL A 56 -2.00 -2.69 14.15
C VAL A 56 -0.61 -2.75 13.51
N MET A 57 -0.11 -3.95 13.16
CA MET A 57 1.23 -4.03 12.56
C MET A 57 1.13 -3.89 11.04
N PHE A 58 1.62 -2.78 10.52
CA PHE A 58 2.06 -2.69 9.13
C PHE A 58 3.31 -3.56 8.99
N ASN A 59 3.15 -4.71 8.35
CA ASN A 59 4.21 -5.71 8.32
C ASN A 59 4.79 -5.80 6.91
N ARG A 60 6.01 -5.27 6.76
CA ARG A 60 6.81 -5.34 5.53
C ARG A 60 7.55 -6.65 5.36
N ALA A 61 7.47 -7.58 6.31
CA ALA A 61 8.15 -8.87 6.28
C ALA A 61 9.66 -8.78 5.95
N GLY A 62 10.33 -7.72 6.40
CA GLY A 62 11.76 -7.45 6.14
C GLY A 62 12.07 -6.86 4.76
N VAL A 63 11.05 -6.56 3.95
CA VAL A 63 11.20 -5.80 2.70
C VAL A 63 11.19 -4.32 3.04
N GLU A 64 12.32 -3.82 3.53
CA GLU A 64 12.47 -2.41 3.89
C GLU A 64 12.82 -1.53 2.69
N PRO A 65 12.48 -0.23 2.73
CA PRO A 65 13.01 0.75 1.80
C PRO A 65 14.55 0.67 1.72
N PRO A 66 15.15 0.80 0.52
CA PRO A 66 16.60 0.74 0.39
C PRO A 66 17.28 1.92 1.12
N PRO A 67 18.51 1.74 1.62
CA PRO A 67 19.30 2.85 2.12
C PRO A 67 19.42 3.97 1.07
N GLY A 68 19.14 5.20 1.49
CA GLY A 68 19.14 6.36 0.60
C GLY A 68 17.81 6.66 -0.09
N TYR A 69 16.77 5.83 0.11
CA TYR A 69 15.41 6.21 -0.27
C TYR A 69 14.94 7.39 0.58
N VAL A 70 14.48 8.45 -0.07
CA VAL A 70 13.88 9.61 0.60
C VAL A 70 12.42 9.68 0.16
N TYR A 71 11.50 9.49 1.10
CA TYR A 71 10.09 9.73 0.85
C TYR A 71 9.86 11.25 0.76
N ASP A 72 9.49 11.70 -0.43
CA ASP A 72 9.18 13.09 -0.76
C ASP A 72 8.28 13.13 -2.01
N PRO A 73 6.94 13.04 -1.82
CA PRO A 73 6.00 13.07 -2.94
C PRO A 73 6.05 14.34 -3.80
N SER A 74 6.66 15.42 -3.29
CA SER A 74 6.84 16.65 -4.07
C SER A 74 7.86 16.47 -5.21
N LYS A 75 8.73 15.45 -5.13
CA LYS A 75 9.73 15.11 -6.15
C LYS A 75 9.19 14.19 -7.26
N GLY A 76 7.93 13.76 -7.16
CA GLY A 76 7.26 12.92 -8.15
C GLY A 76 7.26 11.43 -7.81
N SER A 77 6.89 10.61 -8.80
CA SER A 77 6.54 9.19 -8.65
C SER A 77 7.69 8.22 -8.38
N LEU A 78 8.86 8.72 -7.98
CA LEU A 78 10.03 7.90 -7.64
C LEU A 78 10.43 8.07 -6.15
N ASN A 79 9.59 8.77 -5.39
CA ASN A 79 9.84 9.15 -4.01
C ASN A 79 8.55 9.15 -3.19
N ASP A 80 7.49 8.47 -3.63
CA ASP A 80 6.16 8.57 -3.05
C ASP A 80 5.54 7.21 -2.68
N TYR A 81 6.40 6.22 -2.44
CA TYR A 81 6.04 4.82 -2.25
C TYR A 81 5.17 4.33 -3.39
N CYS A 82 3.92 3.96 -3.15
CA CYS A 82 3.10 3.35 -4.17
C CYS A 82 2.31 4.37 -5.03
N THR A 83 2.84 5.59 -5.28
CA THR A 83 2.40 6.74 -6.13
C THR A 83 0.89 7.04 -6.25
N LYS A 84 0.05 6.07 -6.57
CA LYS A 84 -1.41 6.17 -6.78
C LYS A 84 -2.18 4.96 -6.25
N SER A 85 -1.52 4.10 -5.50
CA SER A 85 -2.06 2.86 -4.98
C SER A 85 -1.82 2.83 -3.46
N PRO A 86 -2.69 2.18 -2.67
CA PRO A 86 -2.50 2.08 -1.24
C PRO A 86 -1.17 1.41 -0.87
N ASP A 87 -0.39 1.98 0.05
CA ASP A 87 0.85 1.32 0.51
C ASP A 87 0.58 -0.02 1.23
N GLN A 88 -0.68 -0.36 1.48
CA GLN A 88 -1.07 -1.50 2.30
C GLN A 88 -2.15 -2.34 1.64
N PHE A 89 -2.13 -3.64 1.95
CA PHE A 89 -3.30 -4.50 1.86
C PHE A 89 -3.95 -4.63 3.25
N PRO A 90 -5.06 -3.91 3.51
CA PRO A 90 -5.75 -3.97 4.79
C PRO A 90 -6.50 -5.29 4.96
N ALA A 91 -6.35 -5.91 6.13
CA ALA A 91 -7.06 -7.13 6.50
C ALA A 91 -7.27 -7.19 8.03
N PRO A 92 -8.20 -8.02 8.53
CA PRO A 92 -8.31 -8.24 9.97
C PRO A 92 -6.96 -8.75 10.54
N GLY A 93 -6.43 -8.06 11.55
CA GLY A 93 -5.13 -8.36 12.16
C GLY A 93 -3.99 -7.57 11.51
N ASP A 94 -2.87 -8.25 11.22
CA ASP A 94 -1.71 -7.63 10.57
C ASP A 94 -2.04 -7.24 9.13
N ASN A 95 -1.65 -6.02 8.76
CA ASN A 95 -1.74 -5.54 7.37
C ASN A 95 -0.42 -5.83 6.66
N ALA A 96 -0.50 -6.29 5.41
CA ALA A 96 0.67 -6.38 4.56
C ALA A 96 1.04 -4.97 4.06
N ASP A 97 2.27 -4.55 4.33
CA ASP A 97 2.78 -3.23 3.96
C ASP A 97 3.74 -3.35 2.76
N PHE A 98 3.35 -2.75 1.64
CA PHE A 98 4.08 -2.74 0.38
C PHE A 98 4.99 -1.53 0.17
N SER A 99 4.99 -0.55 1.08
CA SER A 99 5.79 0.69 0.93
C SER A 99 7.28 0.42 0.68
N GLY A 100 7.86 -0.59 1.33
CA GLY A 100 9.26 -0.98 1.10
C GLY A 100 9.49 -1.65 -0.26
N ALA A 101 8.52 -2.40 -0.78
CA ALA A 101 8.58 -2.95 -2.13
C ALA A 101 8.47 -1.84 -3.18
N CYS A 102 7.56 -0.88 -2.98
CA CYS A 102 7.41 0.29 -3.84
C CYS A 102 8.67 1.18 -3.81
N ALA A 103 9.26 1.44 -2.65
CA ALA A 103 10.51 2.20 -2.53
C ALA A 103 11.69 1.55 -3.29
N LYS A 104 11.80 0.22 -3.27
CA LYS A 104 12.80 -0.50 -4.08
C LYS A 104 12.52 -0.37 -5.58
N HIS A 105 11.25 -0.43 -5.97
CA HIS A 105 10.82 -0.26 -7.36
C HIS A 105 11.16 1.15 -7.86
N ASP A 106 10.84 2.18 -7.10
CA ASP A 106 11.16 3.58 -7.37
C ASP A 106 12.66 3.79 -7.60
N MET A 107 13.51 3.32 -6.68
CA MET A 107 14.96 3.47 -6.83
C MET A 107 15.51 2.70 -8.02
N CYS A 108 14.97 1.50 -8.29
CA CYS A 108 15.31 0.75 -9.50
C CYS A 108 14.90 1.52 -10.76
N TYR A 109 13.69 2.07 -10.80
CA TYR A 109 13.20 2.87 -11.92
C TYR A 109 14.00 4.15 -12.15
N GLY A 110 14.42 4.81 -11.07
CA GLY A 110 15.28 5.99 -11.14
C GLY A 110 16.69 5.68 -11.64
N ALA A 111 17.23 4.50 -11.29
CA ALA A 111 18.56 4.06 -11.73
C ALA A 111 18.60 3.61 -13.20
N HIS A 112 17.49 3.12 -13.74
CA HIS A 112 17.43 2.58 -15.10
C HIS A 112 16.63 3.49 -16.04
N GLN A 113 17.22 3.87 -17.17
CA GLN A 113 16.52 4.59 -18.24
C GLN A 113 16.13 3.67 -19.41
N ASP A 114 16.78 2.52 -19.53
CA ASP A 114 16.46 1.52 -20.54
C ASP A 114 15.10 0.86 -20.25
N PRO A 115 14.17 0.80 -21.23
CA PRO A 115 12.87 0.19 -21.03
C PRO A 115 12.92 -1.29 -20.66
N GLY A 116 13.88 -2.05 -21.21
CA GLY A 116 14.06 -3.47 -20.91
C GLY A 116 14.56 -3.70 -19.48
N GLU A 117 15.44 -2.84 -18.97
CA GLU A 117 15.89 -2.90 -17.57
C GLU A 117 14.75 -2.59 -16.58
N ARG A 118 13.86 -1.66 -16.93
CA ARG A 118 12.67 -1.34 -16.12
C ARG A 118 11.66 -2.49 -16.01
N VAL A 119 11.64 -3.42 -16.97
CA VAL A 119 10.90 -4.69 -16.83
C VAL A 119 11.40 -5.48 -15.62
N GLY A 120 12.72 -5.53 -15.42
CA GLY A 120 13.33 -6.16 -14.25
C GLY A 120 12.84 -5.55 -12.94
N CYS A 121 12.72 -4.22 -12.88
CA CYS A 121 12.16 -3.51 -11.72
C CYS A 121 10.70 -3.93 -11.44
N ASN A 122 9.84 -3.96 -12.48
CA ASN A 122 8.43 -4.38 -12.33
C ASN A 122 8.32 -5.82 -11.81
N ILE A 123 9.17 -6.74 -12.32
CA ILE A 123 9.19 -8.13 -11.87
C ILE A 123 9.62 -8.22 -10.40
N GLN A 124 10.62 -7.43 -9.99
CA GLN A 124 11.10 -7.43 -8.62
C GLN A 124 10.06 -6.87 -7.65
N LEU A 125 9.31 -5.82 -8.04
CA LEU A 125 8.17 -5.30 -7.27
C LEU A 125 7.18 -6.42 -6.93
N ASN A 126 6.76 -7.20 -7.93
CA ASN A 126 5.83 -8.30 -7.72
C ASN A 126 6.41 -9.39 -6.81
N LYS A 127 7.69 -9.74 -6.95
CA LYS A 127 8.36 -10.72 -6.09
C LYS A 127 8.36 -10.28 -4.63
N ASP A 128 8.70 -9.03 -4.38
CA ASP A 128 8.77 -8.47 -3.03
C ASP A 128 7.36 -8.40 -2.39
N MET A 129 6.34 -7.95 -3.13
CA MET A 129 4.95 -7.96 -2.65
C MET A 129 4.42 -9.37 -2.37
N VAL A 130 4.71 -10.34 -3.25
CA VAL A 130 4.34 -11.75 -3.04
C VAL A 130 5.04 -12.33 -1.81
N HIS A 131 6.31 -11.98 -1.58
CA HIS A 131 7.04 -12.36 -0.37
C HIS A 131 6.36 -11.80 0.88
N ILE A 132 6.04 -10.51 0.89
CA ILE A 132 5.31 -9.85 1.99
C ILE A 132 4.02 -10.60 2.29
N CYS A 133 3.18 -10.83 1.28
CA CYS A 133 1.91 -11.55 1.47
C CYS A 133 2.08 -12.95 2.07
N LYS A 134 3.08 -13.71 1.62
CA LYS A 134 3.33 -15.07 2.12
C LYS A 134 3.92 -15.09 3.52
N SER A 135 4.66 -14.05 3.90
CA SER A 135 5.28 -13.94 5.22
C SER A 135 4.32 -13.40 6.28
N VAL A 136 3.51 -12.39 5.94
CA VAL A 136 2.48 -11.85 6.84
C VAL A 136 1.34 -12.85 7.03
N TYR A 137 0.96 -13.57 5.97
CA TYR A 137 -0.08 -14.59 5.99
C TYR A 137 0.51 -15.99 5.67
N PRO A 138 1.22 -16.62 6.64
CA PRO A 138 2.00 -17.84 6.39
C PRO A 138 1.12 -19.06 6.10
N ASN A 139 -0.11 -19.10 6.62
CA ASN A 139 -1.06 -20.18 6.33
C ASN A 139 -1.61 -20.04 4.90
N ALA A 140 -1.41 -21.07 4.07
CA ALA A 140 -1.89 -21.07 2.68
C ALA A 140 -3.42 -21.07 2.56
N ALA A 141 -4.14 -21.54 3.59
CA ALA A 141 -5.61 -21.54 3.64
C ALA A 141 -6.19 -20.21 4.17
N ASP A 142 -5.34 -19.24 4.54
CA ASP A 142 -5.79 -17.94 5.02
C ASP A 142 -6.37 -17.12 3.85
N PRO A 143 -7.65 -16.71 3.91
CA PRO A 143 -8.25 -15.92 2.82
C PRO A 143 -7.56 -14.56 2.62
N ARG A 144 -6.94 -13.99 3.67
CA ARG A 144 -6.17 -12.74 3.58
C ARG A 144 -4.97 -12.89 2.65
N ARG A 145 -4.34 -14.07 2.66
CA ARG A 145 -3.23 -14.40 1.75
C ARG A 145 -3.68 -14.36 0.30
N GLY A 146 -4.84 -14.95 0.00
CA GLY A 146 -5.41 -14.95 -1.35
C GLY A 146 -5.69 -13.52 -1.86
N GLY A 147 -6.33 -12.71 -1.02
CA GLY A 147 -6.57 -11.28 -1.31
C GLY A 147 -5.28 -10.51 -1.54
N CYS A 148 -4.31 -10.65 -0.63
CA CYS A 148 -3.01 -9.98 -0.71
C CYS A 148 -2.25 -10.34 -2.00
N LEU A 149 -2.21 -11.64 -2.36
CA LEU A 149 -1.55 -12.09 -3.59
C LEU A 149 -2.26 -11.56 -4.85
N SER A 150 -3.59 -11.49 -4.83
CA SER A 150 -4.35 -10.86 -5.91
C SER A 150 -4.00 -9.38 -6.04
N THR A 151 -3.91 -8.65 -4.93
CA THR A 151 -3.50 -7.25 -4.90
C THR A 151 -2.08 -7.08 -5.46
N ALA A 152 -1.11 -7.89 -5.04
CA ALA A 152 0.25 -7.86 -5.61
C ALA A 152 0.25 -8.04 -7.14
N GLY A 153 -0.56 -8.99 -7.64
CA GLY A 153 -0.75 -9.19 -9.08
C GLY A 153 -1.35 -7.98 -9.79
N THR A 154 -2.32 -7.30 -9.17
CA THR A 154 -2.91 -6.05 -9.68
C THR A 154 -1.87 -4.95 -9.82
N TYR A 155 -0.98 -4.77 -8.84
CA TYR A 155 0.08 -3.77 -8.90
C TYR A 155 1.01 -4.03 -10.07
N PHE A 156 1.45 -5.28 -10.22
CA PHE A 156 2.29 -5.70 -11.33
C PHE A 156 1.63 -5.48 -12.70
N ALA A 157 0.34 -5.82 -12.81
CA ALA A 157 -0.43 -5.60 -14.04
C ALA A 157 -0.55 -4.11 -14.37
N PHE A 158 -0.79 -3.25 -13.37
CA PHE A 158 -0.88 -1.80 -13.58
C PHE A 158 0.45 -1.19 -14.04
N VAL A 159 1.57 -1.46 -13.34
CA VAL A 159 2.89 -0.91 -13.75
C VAL A 159 3.30 -1.40 -15.14
N THR A 160 2.89 -2.62 -15.50
CA THR A 160 3.11 -3.18 -16.85
C THR A 160 2.23 -2.49 -17.90
N ALA A 161 0.94 -2.27 -17.61
CA ALA A 161 -0.01 -1.70 -18.53
C ALA A 161 0.24 -0.21 -18.83
N VAL A 162 0.73 0.56 -17.87
CA VAL A 162 1.07 1.98 -18.07
C VAL A 162 2.42 2.18 -18.75
N HIS A 163 3.21 1.10 -18.91
CA HIS A 163 4.50 1.11 -19.59
C HIS A 163 4.62 0.00 -20.66
N PRO A 164 3.71 -0.06 -21.65
CA PRO A 164 3.67 -1.15 -22.64
C PRO A 164 4.91 -1.20 -23.54
N SER A 165 5.60 -0.07 -23.74
CA SER A 165 6.84 -0.01 -24.53
C SER A 165 8.03 -0.71 -23.87
N GLN A 166 8.00 -0.92 -22.55
CA GLN A 166 9.04 -1.67 -21.84
C GLN A 166 9.02 -3.16 -22.19
N TRP A 167 7.84 -3.65 -22.58
CA TRP A 167 7.60 -5.06 -22.87
C TRP A 167 7.70 -5.39 -24.37
N ASN A 168 8.02 -4.40 -25.20
CA ASN A 168 8.19 -4.59 -26.63
C ASN A 168 9.70 -4.68 -26.96
N PRO A 169 10.23 -5.87 -27.29
CA PRO A 169 11.67 -6.08 -27.50
C PRO A 169 12.23 -5.43 -28.80
N THR A 170 11.47 -4.58 -29.49
CA THR A 170 11.84 -4.03 -30.81
C THR A 170 12.60 -2.71 -30.78
N ILE A 171 13.06 -2.22 -29.63
CA ILE A 171 14.01 -1.10 -29.56
C ILE A 171 15.23 -1.51 -28.76
N SER A 172 15.93 -2.53 -29.25
CA SER A 172 17.33 -2.77 -28.94
C SER A 172 18.00 -3.33 -30.20
N GLY A 173 18.65 -2.46 -30.96
CA GLY A 173 19.56 -2.80 -32.07
C GLY A 173 18.93 -2.83 -33.45
#